data_AF-A0A929F677-F1
#
_entry.id   AF-A0A929F677-F1
#
_cell.length_a   1.000
_cell.length_b   1.000
_cell.length_c   1.000
_cell.angle_alpha   90.00
_cell.angle_beta   90.00
_cell.angle_gamma   90.00
#
_symmetry.space_group_name_H-M   'P 1'
#
loop_
_entity.id
_entity.type
_entity.pdbx_description
1 polymer ?
#
loop_
_entity_poly.entity_id
_entity_poly.type
_entity_poly.pdbx_seq_one_letter_code
_entity_poly.pdbx_strand_id
1 'polypeptide(L)'
;FAIYFPIMAFVAIGFEHVVANMYFIPAGIFVHSWAGIPAPAAFDPASLNWISFLWKNMVPVTIGNVIGGAVFVGMSYWGAYLRPVSGDKIEPS
;
A
#
# COMPACT_ATOMS: atom_id res chain seq x y z
N PHE A 1 15.06 15.05 -2.19
CA PHE A 1 15.50 13.81 -1.51
C PHE A 1 14.49 13.25 -0.50
N ALA A 2 13.74 14.07 0.26
CA ALA A 2 12.86 13.58 1.33
C ALA A 2 11.87 12.46 0.94
N ILE A 3 11.29 12.50 -0.26
CA ILE A 3 10.33 11.47 -0.73
C ILE A 3 11.00 10.21 -1.29
N TYR A 4 12.27 10.27 -1.67
CA TYR A 4 12.94 9.19 -2.39
C TYR A 4 13.10 7.95 -1.51
N PHE A 5 13.68 8.11 -0.32
CA PHE A 5 13.95 6.99 0.57
C PHE A 5 12.68 6.29 1.08
N PRO A 6 11.62 7.01 1.50
CA PRO A 6 10.36 6.36 1.90
C PRO A 6 9.70 5.57 0.77
N ILE A 7 9.69 6.11 -0.45
CA ILE A 7 9.10 5.40 -1.61
C ILE A 7 9.93 4.16 -1.95
N MET A 8 11.27 4.28 -1.96
CA MET A 8 12.16 3.14 -2.20
C MET A 8 12.00 2.05 -1.13
N ALA A 9 11.92 2.41 0.14
CA ALA A 9 11.71 1.45 1.22
C ALA A 9 10.36 0.74 1.08
N PHE A 10 9.29 1.47 0.77
CA PHE A 10 7.96 0.91 0.51
C PHE A 10 8.00 -0.15 -0.60
N VAL A 11 8.65 0.17 -1.72
CA VAL A 11 8.77 -0.76 -2.86
C VAL A 11 9.69 -1.94 -2.53
N ALA A 12 10.83 -1.70 -1.87
CA ALA A 12 11.81 -2.74 -1.56
C ALA A 12 11.31 -3.78 -0.54
N ILE A 13 10.45 -3.36 0.40
CA ILE A 13 9.78 -4.27 1.35
C ILE A 13 8.68 -5.09 0.64
N GLY A 14 8.26 -4.68 -0.57
CA GLY A 14 7.20 -5.35 -1.33
C GLY A 14 5.80 -4.95 -0.88
N PHE A 15 5.63 -3.74 -0.31
CA PHE A 15 4.30 -3.24 -0.01
C PHE A 15 3.53 -2.89 -1.29
N GLU A 16 2.22 -3.06 -1.22
CA GLU A 16 1.34 -2.93 -2.37
C GLU A 16 0.68 -1.55 -2.44
N HIS A 17 0.73 -0.95 -3.62
CA HIS A 17 0.08 0.33 -3.88
C HIS A 17 -0.95 0.16 -5.00
N VAL A 18 -2.21 0.43 -4.69
CA VAL A 18 -3.32 0.19 -5.60
C VAL A 18 -3.09 0.80 -7.00
N VAL A 19 -2.60 2.05 -7.08
CA VAL A 19 -2.37 2.73 -8.37
C VAL A 19 -1.16 2.15 -9.12
N ALA A 20 -0.16 1.65 -8.40
CA ALA A 20 0.97 1.00 -9.07
C ALA A 20 0.53 -0.35 -9.66
N ASN A 21 -0.29 -1.09 -8.92
CA ASN A 21 -0.80 -2.39 -9.35
C ASN A 21 -1.79 -2.27 -10.51
N MET A 22 -2.54 -1.15 -10.61
CA MET A 22 -3.35 -0.80 -11.79
C MET A 22 -2.53 -0.65 -13.08
N TYR A 23 -1.22 -0.43 -12.99
CA TYR A 23 -0.33 -0.43 -14.15
C TYR A 23 0.37 -1.79 -14.33
N PHE A 24 1.03 -2.29 -13.29
CA PHE A 24 1.91 -3.46 -13.40
C PHE A 24 1.15 -4.76 -13.72
N ILE A 25 -0.01 -5.00 -13.10
CA ILE A 25 -0.74 -6.26 -13.32
C ILE A 25 -1.37 -6.29 -14.72
N PRO A 26 -2.06 -5.23 -15.20
CA PRO A 26 -2.52 -5.17 -16.59
C PRO A 26 -1.40 -5.29 -17.61
N ALA A 27 -0.25 -4.63 -17.38
CA ALA A 27 0.91 -4.79 -18.25
C ALA A 27 1.39 -6.24 -18.32
N GLY A 28 1.44 -6.95 -17.17
CA GLY A 28 1.76 -8.37 -17.11
C GLY A 28 0.76 -9.24 -17.88
N ILE A 29 -0.54 -8.97 -17.73
CA ILE A 29 -1.60 -9.68 -18.47
C ILE A 29 -1.40 -9.48 -19.98
N PHE A 30 -1.15 -8.27 -20.45
CA PHE A 30 -0.93 -8.00 -21.88
C PHE A 30 0.34 -8.66 -22.41
N VAL A 31 1.45 -8.59 -21.66
CA VAL A 31 2.71 -9.24 -22.06
C VAL A 31 2.53 -10.75 -22.17
N HIS A 32 1.79 -11.36 -21.25
CA HIS A 32 1.55 -12.80 -21.27
C HIS A 32 0.56 -13.23 -22.35
N SER A 33 -0.61 -12.58 -22.42
CA SER A 33 -1.72 -13.00 -23.28
C SER A 33 -1.64 -12.48 -24.71
N TRP A 34 -1.11 -11.27 -24.93
CA TRP A 34 -1.06 -10.64 -26.25
C TRP A 34 0.32 -10.78 -26.91
N ALA A 35 1.41 -10.58 -26.16
CA ALA A 35 2.77 -10.73 -26.70
C ALA A 35 3.31 -12.18 -26.65
N GLY A 36 2.58 -13.10 -26.01
CA GLY A 36 2.95 -14.53 -25.93
C GLY A 36 4.20 -14.81 -25.09
N ILE A 37 4.62 -13.87 -24.24
CA ILE A 37 5.79 -14.05 -23.38
C ILE A 37 5.38 -14.96 -22.21
N PRO A 38 6.07 -16.09 -21.99
CA PRO A 38 5.71 -16.99 -20.89
C PRO A 38 5.93 -16.31 -19.54
N ALA A 39 5.04 -16.61 -18.59
CA ALA A 39 5.25 -16.19 -17.21
C ALA A 39 6.53 -16.86 -16.65
N PRO A 40 7.22 -16.23 -15.68
CA PRO A 40 8.35 -16.85 -15.00
C PRO A 40 7.98 -18.22 -14.44
N ALA A 41 8.90 -19.19 -14.46
CA ALA A 41 8.62 -20.58 -14.05
C ALA A 41 8.14 -20.73 -12.59
N ALA A 42 8.40 -19.73 -11.74
CA ALA A 42 7.93 -19.68 -10.35
C ALA A 42 6.50 -19.11 -10.19
N PHE A 43 5.85 -18.72 -11.28
CA PHE A 43 4.56 -18.02 -11.27
C PHE A 43 3.49 -18.87 -11.97
N ASP A 44 2.35 -19.06 -11.32
CA ASP A 44 1.20 -19.72 -11.92
C ASP A 44 0.53 -18.80 -12.96
N PRO A 45 0.62 -19.10 -14.27
CA PRO A 45 0.04 -18.25 -15.32
C PRO A 45 -1.49 -18.14 -15.18
N ALA A 46 -2.14 -19.15 -14.59
CA ALA A 46 -3.58 -19.13 -14.39
C ALA A 46 -4.03 -18.05 -13.41
N SER A 47 -3.13 -17.57 -12.53
CA SER A 47 -3.41 -16.47 -11.60
C SER A 47 -3.32 -15.08 -12.24
N LEU A 48 -2.73 -14.97 -13.44
CA LEU A 48 -2.56 -13.70 -14.17
C LEU A 48 -3.79 -13.38 -15.03
N ASN A 49 -4.94 -13.16 -14.38
CA ASN A 49 -6.19 -12.83 -15.06
C ASN A 49 -6.93 -11.67 -14.38
N TRP A 50 -7.86 -11.06 -15.12
CA TRP A 50 -8.62 -9.88 -14.67
C TRP A 50 -9.45 -10.13 -13.40
N ILE A 51 -9.99 -11.35 -13.23
CA ILE A 51 -10.79 -11.70 -12.05
C ILE A 51 -9.90 -11.77 -10.80
N SER A 52 -8.73 -12.40 -10.92
CA SER A 52 -7.74 -12.49 -9.84
C SER A 52 -7.18 -11.11 -9.52
N PHE A 53 -6.92 -10.28 -10.53
CA PHE A 53 -6.52 -8.89 -10.33
C PHE A 53 -7.54 -8.11 -9.50
N LEU A 54 -8.84 -8.20 -9.82
CA LEU A 54 -9.87 -7.49 -9.07
C LEU A 54 -10.01 -8.00 -7.62
N TRP A 55 -10.17 -9.31 -7.45
CA TRP A 55 -10.53 -9.89 -6.15
C TRP A 55 -9.35 -10.15 -5.22
N LYS A 56 -8.21 -10.57 -5.77
CA LYS A 56 -7.03 -10.92 -4.96
C LYS A 56 -6.05 -9.78 -4.79
N ASN A 57 -6.16 -8.71 -5.60
CA ASN A 57 -5.26 -7.58 -5.54
C ASN A 57 -6.00 -6.25 -5.32
N MET A 58 -6.77 -5.76 -6.29
CA MET A 58 -7.35 -4.42 -6.21
C MET A 58 -8.17 -4.17 -4.96
N VAL A 59 -9.13 -5.04 -4.64
CA VAL A 59 -10.01 -4.87 -3.46
C VAL A 59 -9.20 -4.85 -2.16
N PRO A 60 -8.42 -5.90 -1.81
CA PRO A 60 -7.70 -5.92 -0.54
C PRO A 60 -6.64 -4.80 -0.44
N VAL A 61 -5.93 -4.50 -1.52
CA VAL A 61 -4.91 -3.44 -1.54
C VAL A 61 -5.55 -2.08 -1.35
N THR A 62 -6.66 -1.78 -2.05
CA THR A 62 -7.38 -0.50 -1.86
C THR A 62 -7.78 -0.31 -0.41
N ILE A 63 -8.34 -1.35 0.22
CA ILE A 63 -8.74 -1.30 1.63
C ILE A 63 -7.51 -1.05 2.52
N GLY A 64 -6.42 -1.78 2.30
CA GLY A 64 -5.17 -1.60 3.03
C GLY A 64 -4.60 -0.18 2.90
N ASN A 65 -4.56 0.36 1.68
CA ASN A 65 -4.08 1.73 1.41
C ASN A 65 -4.96 2.79 2.11
N VAL A 66 -6.28 2.64 2.08
CA VAL A 66 -7.22 3.56 2.76
C VAL A 66 -7.05 3.49 4.28
N ILE A 67 -6.99 2.27 4.84
CA ILE A 67 -6.79 2.08 6.29
C ILE A 67 -5.44 2.67 6.72
N GLY A 68 -4.36 2.39 5.97
CA GLY A 68 -3.04 2.94 6.26
C GLY A 68 -3.02 4.47 6.26
N GLY A 69 -3.66 5.10 5.28
CA GLY A 69 -3.83 6.55 5.23
C GLY A 69 -4.64 7.09 6.41
N ALA A 70 -5.79 6.46 6.72
CA ALA A 70 -6.64 6.86 7.82
C ALA A 70 -5.93 6.76 9.18
N VAL A 71 -5.18 5.69 9.41
CA VAL A 71 -4.39 5.50 10.64
C VAL A 71 -3.28 6.55 10.75
N PHE A 72 -2.54 6.82 9.66
CA PHE A 72 -1.48 7.83 9.65
C PHE A 72 -2.02 9.24 9.94
N VAL A 73 -3.13 9.62 9.29
CA VAL A 73 -3.81 10.90 9.52
C VAL A 73 -4.39 10.97 10.94
N GLY A 74 -5.03 9.91 11.42
CA GLY A 74 -5.60 9.85 12.76
C GLY A 74 -4.56 9.99 13.86
N MET A 75 -3.43 9.27 13.76
CA MET A 75 -2.33 9.36 14.73
C MET A 75 -1.65 10.73 14.72
N SER A 76 -1.43 11.31 13.53
CA SER A 76 -0.85 12.65 13.43
C SER A 76 -1.77 13.72 14.01
N TYR A 77 -3.08 13.64 13.76
CA TYR A 77 -4.06 14.55 14.35
C TYR A 77 -4.13 14.41 15.88
N TRP A 78 -4.19 13.17 16.39
CA TRP A 78 -4.20 12.92 17.84
C TRP A 78 -2.94 13.47 18.51
N GLY A 79 -1.76 13.19 17.93
CA GLY A 79 -0.48 13.66 18.44
C GLY A 79 -0.35 15.19 18.46
N ALA A 80 -0.97 15.88 17.49
CA ALA A 80 -0.91 17.33 17.38
C ALA A 80 -1.91 18.07 18.30
N TYR A 81 -3.14 17.56 18.42
CA TYR A 81 -4.24 18.32 19.05
C TYR A 81 -4.80 17.71 20.34
N LEU A 82 -4.71 16.39 20.52
CA LEU A 82 -5.43 15.68 21.59
C LEU A 82 -4.50 14.96 22.55
N ARG A 83 -3.18 15.06 22.37
CA ARG A 83 -2.21 14.47 23.28
C ARG A 83 -2.28 15.23 24.62
N PRO A 84 -2.72 14.59 25.72
CA PRO A 84 -2.75 15.25 27.01
C PRO A 84 -1.31 15.58 27.41
N VAL A 85 -1.01 16.85 27.66
CA VAL A 85 0.19 17.22 28.39
C VAL A 85 -0.06 16.75 29.82
N SER A 86 0.73 15.78 30.30
CA SER A 86 0.75 15.40 31.72
C SER A 86 1.32 16.59 32.50
N GLY A 87 0.47 17.57 32.80
CA GLY A 87 0.78 18.76 33.57
C GLY A 87 0.67 18.46 35.06
N ASP A 88 1.78 18.74 35.73
CA ASP A 88 2.09 18.57 37.14
C ASP A 88 0.96 18.83 38.14
N LYS A 89 1.06 18.10 39.26
CA LYS A 89 0.36 18.43 40.51
C LYS A 89 0.66 19.89 40.86
N ILE A 90 -0.30 20.78 40.65
CA ILE A 90 -0.27 22.12 41.24
C ILE A 90 -0.63 21.92 42.72
N GLU A 91 0.37 21.78 43.58
CA GLU A 91 0.16 21.90 45.04
C GLU A 91 -0.14 23.38 45.37
N PRO A 92 -1.26 23.68 46.04
CA PRO A 92 -1.53 25.03 46.53
C PRO A 92 -0.71 25.27 47.81
N SER A 93 0.03 26.38 47.84
CA SER A 93 0.75 26.93 49.00
C SER A 93 -0.18 27.51 50.06
#